data_AF-A0A952P7H5-F1
#
_entry.id   AF-A0A952P7H5-F1
#
_cell.length_a   1.000
_cell.length_b   1.000
_cell.length_c   1.000
_cell.angle_alpha   90.00
_cell.angle_beta   90.00
_cell.angle_gamma   90.00
#
_symmetry.space_group_name_H-M   'P 1'
#
loop_
_entity.id
_entity.type
_entity.pdbx_description
1 polymer ?
#
loop_
_entity_poly.entity_id
_entity_poly.type
_entity_poly.pdbx_seq_one_letter_code
_entity_poly.pdbx_strand_id
1 'polypeptide(L)'
;YEPCIRNSSMKLRSYLAFFSIVGLLSPAAWAFPEQVTKHGPNCWNAALVHGGVLEAIRYMSGHELHEVLNSGVCTPVPESQLEGGELRVYTLPLAQLNETDRYIHANLRIDSENSLNKMTNLLTSKTQIEREEVVRSTYGRVAEIITLRDREGRSFQCRGKSCDTRIDYYRCGSLEARLQAEGGPLYPLFQEISRGLHRFAFLAVETDESEIASLKAHLATKASLFQDELTNHCPSTGFPCAYYREAARSFQEQLAFRQPSRDWLVNWARQNP
;
A
#
# COMPACT_ATOMS: atom_id res chain seq x y z
N TYR A 1 20.90 27.28 25.33
CA TYR A 1 19.83 28.27 25.57
C TYR A 1 18.50 27.68 25.14
N GLU A 2 17.84 26.97 26.05
CA GLU A 2 16.38 27.03 26.20
C GLU A 2 16.11 27.97 27.42
N PRO A 3 14.88 28.47 27.71
CA PRO A 3 13.57 27.87 27.41
C PRO A 3 12.43 28.83 26.99
N CYS A 4 11.35 28.27 26.44
CA CYS A 4 9.92 28.66 26.56
C CYS A 4 9.15 27.91 25.46
N ILE A 5 8.54 26.73 25.68
CA ILE A 5 7.40 26.47 26.58
C ILE A 5 6.55 27.71 26.85
N ARG A 6 5.67 28.05 25.90
CA ARG A 6 4.34 28.63 26.16
C ARG A 6 3.47 28.59 24.90
N ASN A 7 2.78 27.47 24.73
CA ASN A 7 1.34 27.39 24.40
C ASN A 7 0.96 25.92 24.16
N SER A 8 1.16 25.10 25.19
CA SER A 8 0.53 23.78 25.30
C SER A 8 -0.80 23.95 26.06
N SER A 9 -1.89 24.19 25.35
CA SER A 9 -3.25 23.94 25.88
C SER A 9 -4.36 23.95 24.82
N MET A 10 -4.10 24.32 23.56
CA MET A 10 -5.13 24.36 22.51
C MET A 10 -4.73 23.67 21.19
N LYS A 11 -4.16 22.45 21.23
CA LYS A 11 -4.06 21.60 20.01
C LYS A 11 -4.25 20.10 20.23
N LEU A 12 -4.69 19.66 21.42
CA LEU A 12 -4.98 18.24 21.66
C LEU A 12 -6.45 17.86 21.36
N ARG A 13 -7.34 18.83 21.17
CA ARG A 13 -8.77 18.57 20.88
C ARG A 13 -9.11 18.48 19.39
N SER A 14 -8.20 18.83 18.48
CA SER A 14 -8.48 18.82 17.03
C SER A 14 -8.07 17.53 16.30
N TYR A 15 -7.30 16.64 16.93
CA TYR A 15 -6.91 15.35 16.33
C TYR A 15 -7.84 14.18 16.68
N LEU A 16 -8.81 14.41 17.58
CA LEU A 16 -9.82 13.42 17.97
C LEU A 16 -11.05 13.38 17.03
N ALA A 17 -11.16 14.30 16.07
CA ALA A 17 -12.36 14.43 15.24
C ALA A 17 -12.24 13.84 13.82
N PHE A 18 -11.03 13.49 13.34
CA PHE A 18 -10.88 13.17 11.91
C PHE A 18 -11.33 11.75 11.53
N PHE A 19 -11.30 10.78 12.44
CA PHE A 19 -11.83 9.44 12.18
C PHE A 19 -13.25 9.22 12.74
N SER A 20 -13.68 10.01 13.72
CA SER A 20 -15.07 9.96 14.21
C SER A 20 -16.07 10.65 13.27
N ILE A 21 -15.62 11.58 12.42
CA ILE A 21 -16.51 12.29 11.48
C ILE A 21 -16.69 11.52 10.15
N VAL A 22 -15.71 10.71 9.71
CA VAL A 22 -15.85 9.91 8.48
C VAL A 22 -16.88 8.79 8.64
N GLY A 23 -17.13 8.32 9.87
CA GLY A 23 -18.15 7.32 10.16
C GLY A 23 -19.56 7.87 10.38
N LEU A 24 -19.75 9.18 10.61
CA LEU A 24 -21.02 9.74 11.10
C LEU A 24 -21.69 10.77 10.18
N LEU A 25 -21.00 11.31 9.17
CA LEU A 25 -21.63 12.30 8.28
C LEU A 25 -21.45 11.92 6.80
N SER A 26 -22.58 11.49 6.23
CA SER A 26 -22.86 11.26 4.81
C SER A 26 -22.63 9.83 4.29
N PRO A 27 -23.66 9.19 3.70
CA PRO A 27 -23.51 8.04 2.82
C PRO A 27 -22.53 8.28 1.66
N ALA A 28 -22.13 9.53 1.40
CA ALA A 28 -21.10 9.88 0.43
C ALA A 28 -19.66 9.66 0.94
N ALA A 29 -19.42 9.62 2.26
CA ALA A 29 -18.10 9.25 2.82
C ALA A 29 -17.81 7.74 2.69
N TRP A 30 -18.83 6.93 2.38
CA TRP A 30 -18.73 5.50 2.07
C TRP A 30 -18.13 5.23 0.69
N ALA A 31 -17.98 6.28 -0.10
CA ALA A 31 -17.24 6.26 -1.34
C ALA A 31 -16.03 7.19 -1.20
N PHE A 32 -15.06 6.82 -0.34
CA PHE A 32 -13.70 6.93 -0.84
C PHE A 32 -13.71 6.00 -2.06
N PRO A 33 -13.73 6.51 -3.30
CA PRO A 33 -14.09 5.67 -4.42
C PRO A 33 -13.08 4.52 -4.44
N GLU A 34 -13.53 3.26 -4.44
CA GLU A 34 -12.63 2.10 -4.67
C GLU A 34 -11.71 2.35 -5.89
N GLN A 35 -12.20 3.16 -6.82
CA GLN A 35 -11.47 3.74 -7.93
C GLN A 35 -10.12 4.30 -7.46
N VAL A 36 -10.13 5.21 -6.49
CA VAL A 36 -9.00 6.03 -6.05
C VAL A 36 -7.89 5.25 -5.32
N THR A 37 -8.21 4.22 -4.54
CA THR A 37 -7.22 3.47 -3.75
C THR A 37 -6.37 2.51 -4.60
N LYS A 38 -6.80 2.23 -5.84
CA LYS A 38 -6.12 1.32 -6.78
C LYS A 38 -5.34 2.02 -7.89
N HIS A 39 -5.25 3.35 -7.85
CA HIS A 39 -4.61 4.15 -8.90
C HIS A 39 -3.14 4.50 -8.67
N GLY A 40 -2.61 4.26 -7.47
CA GLY A 40 -1.23 4.60 -7.12
C GLY A 40 -0.64 3.62 -6.13
N PRO A 41 0.64 3.82 -5.74
CA PRO A 41 1.22 3.03 -4.66
C PRO A 41 0.37 3.16 -3.42
N ASN A 42 0.05 2.06 -2.78
CA ASN A 42 -0.49 2.11 -1.42
C ASN A 42 0.67 2.16 -0.42
N CYS A 43 0.30 2.28 0.86
CA CYS A 43 1.23 2.59 1.93
C CYS A 43 2.34 1.53 2.07
N TRP A 44 2.00 0.25 1.89
CA TRP A 44 3.00 -0.82 1.93
C TRP A 44 3.90 -0.88 0.72
N ASN A 45 3.40 -0.69 -0.51
CA ASN A 45 4.30 -0.63 -1.66
C ASN A 45 5.31 0.53 -1.52
N ALA A 46 4.86 1.71 -1.07
CA ALA A 46 5.76 2.83 -0.82
C ALA A 46 6.81 2.49 0.24
N ALA A 47 6.40 1.89 1.35
CA ALA A 47 7.33 1.47 2.41
C ALA A 47 8.34 0.42 1.92
N LEU A 48 7.90 -0.57 1.13
CA LEU A 48 8.76 -1.59 0.54
C LEU A 48 9.79 -1.01 -0.44
N VAL A 49 9.40 -0.04 -1.28
CA VAL A 49 10.35 0.61 -2.19
C VAL A 49 11.35 1.49 -1.44
N HIS A 50 10.89 2.32 -0.51
CA HIS A 50 11.79 3.14 0.29
C HIS A 50 12.71 2.31 1.21
N GLY A 51 12.27 1.11 1.60
CA GLY A 51 13.07 0.13 2.34
C GLY A 51 14.02 -0.71 1.46
N GLY A 52 14.04 -0.49 0.14
CA GLY A 52 14.90 -1.23 -0.79
C GLY A 52 14.48 -2.68 -1.07
N VAL A 53 13.25 -3.06 -0.70
CA VAL A 53 12.71 -4.40 -0.96
C VAL A 53 12.26 -4.54 -2.41
N LEU A 54 11.62 -3.49 -2.95
CA LEU A 54 11.13 -3.41 -4.32
C LEU A 54 11.83 -2.29 -5.08
N GLU A 55 11.97 -2.44 -6.40
CA GLU A 55 12.53 -1.38 -7.25
C GLU A 55 11.46 -0.36 -7.72
N ALA A 56 10.19 -0.77 -7.76
CA ALA A 56 9.15 -0.05 -8.46
C ALA A 56 7.96 0.28 -7.56
N ILE A 57 7.68 1.57 -7.46
CA ILE A 57 6.46 2.13 -6.84
C ILE A 57 5.26 1.84 -7.75
N ARG A 58 4.24 1.13 -7.26
CA ARG A 58 3.01 0.79 -7.99
C ARG A 58 1.91 0.31 -7.03
N TYR A 59 0.70 0.08 -7.53
CA TYR A 59 -0.30 -0.62 -6.74
C TYR A 59 0.15 -2.07 -6.47
N MET A 60 -0.14 -2.55 -5.26
CA MET A 60 0.18 -3.90 -4.79
C MET A 60 -0.95 -4.36 -3.88
N SER A 61 -1.68 -5.42 -4.21
CA SER A 61 -2.76 -5.88 -3.32
C SER A 61 -2.23 -6.34 -1.94
N GLY A 62 -3.11 -6.48 -0.94
CA GLY A 62 -2.75 -7.08 0.34
C GLY A 62 -2.31 -8.55 0.22
N HIS A 63 -2.88 -9.26 -0.77
CA HIS A 63 -2.47 -10.63 -1.12
C HIS A 63 -1.06 -10.66 -1.68
N GLU A 64 -0.71 -9.70 -2.53
CA GLU A 64 0.66 -9.61 -3.03
C GLU A 64 1.65 -9.23 -1.92
N LEU A 65 1.28 -8.31 -1.01
CA LEU A 65 2.08 -8.01 0.18
C LEU A 65 2.34 -9.29 1.01
N HIS A 66 1.30 -10.10 1.23
CA HIS A 66 1.43 -11.38 1.93
C HIS A 66 2.54 -12.25 1.34
N GLU A 67 2.55 -12.39 0.01
CA GLU A 67 3.55 -13.18 -0.71
C GLU A 67 4.95 -12.58 -0.61
N VAL A 68 5.09 -11.24 -0.52
CA VAL A 68 6.38 -10.60 -0.22
C VAL A 68 6.86 -11.00 1.18
N LEU A 69 6.00 -10.88 2.19
CA LEU A 69 6.33 -11.20 3.58
C LEU A 69 6.69 -12.69 3.76
N ASN A 70 6.01 -13.58 3.03
CA ASN A 70 6.22 -15.03 3.07
C ASN A 70 7.20 -15.58 2.04
N SER A 71 7.74 -14.73 1.16
CA SER A 71 8.74 -15.17 0.18
C SER A 71 9.98 -15.75 0.88
N GLY A 72 10.31 -15.26 2.07
CA GLY A 72 11.56 -15.53 2.80
C GLY A 72 12.60 -14.41 2.65
N VAL A 73 12.28 -13.32 1.94
CA VAL A 73 13.12 -12.09 1.96
C VAL A 73 12.87 -11.26 3.22
N CYS A 74 11.73 -11.44 3.86
CA CYS A 74 11.34 -10.76 5.09
C CYS A 74 11.41 -11.72 6.27
N THR A 75 11.97 -11.25 7.38
CA THR A 75 12.01 -11.98 8.66
C THR A 75 11.27 -11.16 9.72
N PRO A 76 10.36 -11.77 10.50
CA PRO A 76 9.71 -11.09 11.63
C PRO A 76 10.75 -10.62 12.66
N VAL A 77 10.56 -9.42 13.20
CA VAL A 77 11.44 -8.82 14.23
C VAL A 77 10.61 -8.53 15.48
N PRO A 78 11.05 -8.93 16.68
CA PRO A 78 10.37 -8.55 17.92
C PRO A 78 10.54 -7.06 18.21
N GLU A 79 9.54 -6.43 18.84
CA GLU A 79 9.56 -4.98 19.15
C GLU A 79 10.79 -4.56 19.98
N SER A 80 11.34 -5.48 20.79
CA SER A 80 12.55 -5.24 21.59
C SER A 80 13.86 -5.20 20.80
N GLN A 81 13.84 -5.52 19.50
CA GLN A 81 15.03 -5.60 18.62
C GLN A 81 14.89 -4.72 17.38
N LEU A 82 13.99 -3.74 17.40
CA LEU A 82 13.76 -2.84 16.27
C LEU A 82 14.94 -1.89 16.09
N GLU A 83 15.40 -1.77 14.86
CA GLU A 83 16.42 -0.82 14.44
C GLU A 83 15.80 0.22 13.50
N GLY A 84 16.58 0.76 12.57
CA GLY A 84 16.08 1.53 11.44
C GLY A 84 16.03 0.64 10.19
N GLY A 85 15.04 0.87 9.33
CA GLY A 85 14.83 0.13 8.08
C GLY A 85 13.76 -0.96 8.15
N GLU A 86 13.16 -1.23 9.31
CA GLU A 86 12.08 -2.22 9.42
C GLU A 86 10.76 -1.72 8.82
N LEU A 87 10.09 -2.63 8.13
CA LEU A 87 8.71 -2.47 7.71
C LEU A 87 7.78 -2.72 8.90
N ARG A 88 6.83 -1.82 9.13
CA ARG A 88 5.72 -2.02 10.08
C ARG A 88 4.45 -2.28 9.31
N VAL A 89 3.87 -3.45 9.50
CA VAL A 89 2.63 -3.87 8.86
C VAL A 89 1.52 -3.86 9.89
N TYR A 90 0.44 -3.14 9.58
CA TYR A 90 -0.72 -3.03 10.44
C TYR A 90 -1.77 -4.02 9.96
N THR A 91 -2.21 -4.88 10.87
CA THR A 91 -3.21 -5.91 10.60
C THR A 91 -4.42 -5.76 11.51
N LEU A 92 -5.59 -6.17 11.03
CA LEU A 92 -6.78 -6.34 11.86
C LEU A 92 -6.89 -7.80 12.30
N PRO A 93 -6.92 -8.10 13.61
CA PRO A 93 -6.98 -9.48 14.13
C PRO A 93 -8.40 -10.05 14.05
N LEU A 94 -9.09 -9.85 12.93
CA LEU A 94 -10.41 -10.42 12.69
C LEU A 94 -10.24 -11.84 12.20
N ALA A 95 -10.45 -12.80 13.10
CA ALA A 95 -10.32 -14.22 12.81
C ALA A 95 -11.19 -14.68 11.62
N GLN A 96 -12.29 -13.96 11.34
CA GLN A 96 -13.18 -14.24 10.22
C GLN A 96 -12.64 -13.79 8.86
N LEU A 97 -11.66 -12.87 8.83
CA LEU A 97 -10.98 -12.49 7.60
C LEU A 97 -9.87 -13.49 7.28
N ASN A 98 -9.65 -13.78 6.00
CA ASN A 98 -8.43 -14.45 5.58
C ASN A 98 -7.23 -13.57 5.94
N GLU A 99 -6.08 -14.17 6.22
CA GLU A 99 -4.88 -13.44 6.65
C GLU A 99 -4.47 -12.34 5.66
N THR A 100 -4.56 -12.63 4.36
CA THR A 100 -4.28 -11.72 3.25
C THR A 100 -5.18 -10.49 3.18
N ASP A 101 -6.39 -10.57 3.77
CA ASP A 101 -7.37 -9.49 3.83
C ASP A 101 -7.25 -8.67 5.12
N ARG A 102 -6.35 -9.06 6.04
CA ARG A 102 -6.16 -8.37 7.32
C ARG A 102 -5.23 -7.16 7.21
N TYR A 103 -4.43 -7.04 6.14
CA TYR A 103 -3.50 -5.93 5.95
C TYR A 103 -4.24 -4.62 5.65
N ILE A 104 -4.01 -3.61 6.48
CA ILE A 104 -4.70 -2.31 6.35
C ILE A 104 -3.76 -1.14 6.08
N HIS A 105 -2.50 -1.22 6.51
CA HIS A 105 -1.50 -0.17 6.32
C HIS A 105 -0.09 -0.74 6.47
N ALA A 106 0.90 -0.02 5.94
CA ALA A 106 2.27 -0.20 6.37
C ALA A 106 3.08 1.08 6.21
N ASN A 107 4.18 1.17 6.95
CA ASN A 107 5.15 2.27 6.84
C ASN A 107 6.56 1.74 7.12
N LEU A 108 7.57 2.57 6.84
CA LEU A 108 8.97 2.24 7.05
C LEU A 108 9.46 2.94 8.32
N ARG A 109 10.08 2.21 9.24
CA ARG A 109 10.79 2.80 10.37
C ARG A 109 12.12 3.33 9.88
N ILE A 110 12.44 4.58 10.18
CA ILE A 110 13.75 5.16 9.83
C ILE A 110 14.71 5.02 11.01
N ASP A 111 14.23 5.32 12.21
CA ASP A 111 14.97 5.21 13.46
C ASP A 111 14.00 5.09 14.66
N SER A 112 14.49 5.31 15.89
CA SER A 112 13.68 5.25 17.11
C SER A 112 12.60 6.32 17.24
N GLU A 113 12.76 7.43 16.54
CA GLU A 113 11.93 8.63 16.64
C GLU A 113 11.15 8.91 15.36
N ASN A 114 11.57 8.38 14.22
CA ASN A 114 11.07 8.74 12.90
C ASN A 114 10.61 7.56 12.04
N SER A 115 9.54 7.82 11.30
CA SER A 115 8.87 6.92 10.37
C SER A 115 8.72 7.57 9.01
N LEU A 116 8.94 6.84 7.92
CA LEU A 116 8.49 7.27 6.60
C LEU A 116 7.10 6.70 6.34
N ASN A 117 6.14 7.59 6.11
CA ASN A 117 4.75 7.25 5.88
C ASN A 117 4.28 7.80 4.52
N LYS A 118 3.41 7.06 3.83
CA LYS A 118 2.77 7.55 2.61
C LYS A 118 1.54 8.35 2.98
N MET A 119 1.47 9.58 2.50
CA MET A 119 0.27 10.40 2.64
C MET A 119 -0.86 9.86 1.76
N THR A 120 -2.09 10.02 2.24
CA THR A 120 -3.30 9.74 1.47
C THR A 120 -3.46 10.71 0.29
N ASN A 121 -2.58 11.70 0.09
CA ASN A 121 -2.66 12.60 -1.06
C ASN A 121 -2.39 11.84 -2.37
N LEU A 122 -3.44 11.71 -3.17
CA LEU A 122 -3.50 10.85 -4.35
C LEU A 122 -2.80 11.44 -5.57
N LEU A 123 -2.64 12.76 -5.61
CA LEU A 123 -1.98 13.45 -6.72
C LEU A 123 -0.47 13.30 -6.68
N THR A 124 0.09 13.18 -5.48
CA THR A 124 1.53 13.32 -5.28
C THR A 124 2.19 12.02 -4.85
N SER A 125 1.41 11.03 -4.41
CA SER A 125 1.92 9.84 -3.70
C SER A 125 2.97 10.21 -2.65
N LYS A 126 2.85 11.42 -2.07
CA LYS A 126 3.91 12.04 -1.29
C LYS A 126 4.19 11.20 -0.06
N THR A 127 5.45 10.91 0.17
CA THR A 127 5.91 10.36 1.45
C THR A 127 6.37 11.48 2.34
N GLN A 128 6.22 11.29 3.65
CA GLN A 128 6.71 12.23 4.64
C GLN A 128 7.31 11.50 5.83
N ILE A 129 8.28 12.17 6.46
CA ILE A 129 8.86 11.71 7.72
C ILE A 129 7.98 12.22 8.85
N GLU A 130 7.46 11.31 9.64
CA GLU A 130 6.61 11.58 10.81
C GLU A 130 7.28 11.04 12.06
N ARG A 131 6.99 11.67 13.21
CA ARG A 131 7.42 11.15 14.50
C ARG A 131 6.70 9.84 14.83
N GLU A 132 7.44 8.87 15.35
CA GLU A 132 6.95 7.54 15.73
C GLU A 132 5.74 7.60 16.67
N GLU A 133 5.74 8.54 17.62
CA GLU A 133 4.61 8.80 18.52
C GLU A 133 3.33 9.13 17.75
N VAL A 134 3.44 9.99 16.72
CA VAL A 134 2.30 10.38 15.88
C VAL A 134 1.80 9.17 15.11
N VAL A 135 2.71 8.43 14.47
CA VAL A 135 2.36 7.22 13.71
C VAL A 135 1.67 6.17 14.58
N ARG A 136 2.20 5.87 15.77
CA ARG A 136 1.57 4.95 16.73
C ARG A 136 0.21 5.47 17.17
N SER A 137 0.05 6.77 17.40
CA SER A 137 -1.23 7.36 17.77
C SER A 137 -2.24 7.36 16.61
N THR A 138 -1.80 7.39 15.36
CA THR A 138 -2.70 7.41 14.19
C THR A 138 -3.17 6.00 13.84
N TYR A 139 -2.24 5.05 13.72
CA TYR A 139 -2.51 3.72 13.20
C TYR A 139 -2.58 2.62 14.26
N GLY A 140 -2.07 2.90 15.46
CA GLY A 140 -2.26 2.06 16.65
C GLY A 140 -3.56 2.36 17.41
N ARG A 141 -4.44 3.22 16.87
CA ARG A 141 -5.72 3.57 17.50
C ARG A 141 -6.91 2.85 16.89
N VAL A 142 -7.83 2.58 17.80
CA VAL A 142 -9.10 1.86 17.69
C VAL A 142 -10.08 2.65 16.82
N ALA A 143 -10.61 2.04 15.78
CA ALA A 143 -11.86 2.50 15.21
C ALA A 143 -13.02 1.96 16.07
N GLU A 144 -13.99 2.81 16.42
CA GLU A 144 -15.16 2.39 17.21
C GLU A 144 -15.94 1.28 16.48
N ILE A 145 -16.02 1.38 15.15
CA ILE A 145 -16.61 0.41 14.24
C ILE A 145 -15.81 0.43 12.93
N ILE A 146 -15.37 -0.73 12.42
CA ILE A 146 -14.85 -0.86 11.05
C ILE A 146 -15.78 -1.80 10.29
N THR A 147 -16.23 -1.37 9.11
CA THR A 147 -16.86 -2.25 8.12
C THR A 147 -15.87 -2.51 7.00
N LEU A 148 -15.52 -3.79 6.77
CA LEU A 148 -14.62 -4.22 5.70
C LEU A 148 -15.38 -5.11 4.74
N ARG A 149 -14.94 -5.15 3.49
CA ARG A 149 -15.33 -6.20 2.55
C ARG A 149 -14.11 -7.05 2.23
N ASP A 150 -14.25 -8.36 2.32
CA ASP A 150 -13.22 -9.27 1.80
C ASP A 150 -13.25 -9.34 0.27
N ARG A 151 -12.36 -10.15 -0.28
CA ARG A 151 -12.24 -10.38 -1.72
C ARG A 151 -13.50 -10.99 -2.33
N GLU A 152 -14.28 -11.75 -1.56
CA GLU A 152 -15.56 -12.33 -1.98
C GLU A 152 -16.73 -11.34 -1.83
N GLY A 153 -16.48 -10.12 -1.38
CA GLY A 153 -17.48 -9.07 -1.17
C GLY A 153 -18.28 -9.23 0.13
N ARG A 154 -17.91 -10.17 1.00
CA ARG A 154 -18.56 -10.38 2.30
C ARG A 154 -18.17 -9.24 3.22
N SER A 155 -19.17 -8.66 3.88
CA SER A 155 -18.96 -7.53 4.79
C SER A 155 -18.73 -8.01 6.21
N PHE A 156 -17.69 -7.48 6.86
CA PHE A 156 -17.33 -7.77 8.25
C PHE A 156 -17.41 -6.49 9.06
N GLN A 157 -17.97 -6.59 10.25
CA GLN A 157 -18.02 -5.48 11.18
C GLN A 157 -17.29 -5.89 12.46
N CYS A 158 -16.34 -5.07 12.90
CA CYS A 158 -15.77 -5.19 14.24
C CYS A 158 -16.18 -4.00 15.09
N ARG A 159 -16.12 -4.16 16.42
CA ARG A 159 -16.44 -3.09 17.37
C ARG A 159 -15.48 -3.09 18.56
N GLY A 160 -15.07 -1.89 18.99
CA GLY A 160 -14.23 -1.71 20.17
C GLY A 160 -12.91 -2.48 20.06
N LYS A 161 -12.48 -3.16 21.13
CA LYS A 161 -11.17 -3.86 21.18
C LYS A 161 -10.99 -4.97 20.14
N SER A 162 -12.07 -5.49 19.57
CA SER A 162 -11.99 -6.45 18.46
C SER A 162 -11.45 -5.82 17.16
N CYS A 163 -11.40 -4.49 17.08
CA CYS A 163 -10.79 -3.72 16.00
C CYS A 163 -9.36 -3.25 16.34
N ASP A 164 -8.76 -3.71 17.44
CA ASP A 164 -7.43 -3.27 17.83
C ASP A 164 -6.42 -3.71 16.78
N THR A 165 -5.77 -2.76 16.14
CA THR A 165 -4.77 -3.03 15.12
C THR A 165 -3.56 -3.69 15.77
N ARG A 166 -3.10 -4.79 15.17
CA ARG A 166 -1.83 -5.41 15.49
C ARG A 166 -0.75 -4.80 14.60
N ILE A 167 0.44 -4.62 15.16
CA ILE A 167 1.62 -4.17 14.42
C ILE A 167 2.60 -5.34 14.37
N ASP A 168 2.93 -5.77 13.16
CA ASP A 168 3.96 -6.77 12.90
C ASP A 168 5.15 -6.08 12.24
N TYR A 169 6.36 -6.40 12.71
CA TYR A 169 7.59 -5.77 12.24
C TYR A 169 8.39 -6.77 11.42
N TYR A 170 8.91 -6.31 10.28
CA TYR A 170 9.67 -7.15 9.36
C TYR A 170 10.96 -6.46 8.96
N ARG A 171 12.06 -7.21 9.00
CA ARG A 171 13.31 -6.84 8.36
C ARG A 171 13.38 -7.57 7.03
N CYS A 172 13.44 -6.82 5.94
CA CYS A 172 13.38 -7.37 4.60
C CYS A 172 14.68 -7.12 3.83
N GLY A 173 15.12 -8.10 3.05
CA GLY A 173 16.11 -7.93 1.99
C GLY A 173 15.46 -7.52 0.66
N SER A 174 16.26 -7.51 -0.41
CA SER A 174 15.77 -7.18 -1.76
C SER A 174 14.96 -8.34 -2.34
N LEU A 175 13.66 -8.12 -2.58
CA LEU A 175 12.82 -9.05 -3.34
C LEU A 175 13.29 -9.14 -4.79
N GLU A 176 13.70 -8.01 -5.36
CA GLU A 176 14.17 -7.92 -6.75
C GLU A 176 15.39 -8.79 -7.00
N ALA A 177 16.39 -8.73 -6.13
CA ALA A 177 17.58 -9.60 -6.23
C ALA A 177 17.20 -11.09 -6.20
N ARG A 178 16.20 -11.44 -5.38
CA ARG A 178 15.74 -12.83 -5.28
C ARG A 178 14.92 -13.27 -6.49
N LEU A 179 14.02 -12.41 -6.98
CA LEU A 179 13.26 -12.66 -8.21
C LEU A 179 14.19 -12.76 -9.42
N GLN A 180 15.28 -12.01 -9.46
CA GLN A 180 16.29 -12.15 -10.50
C GLN A 180 17.01 -13.50 -10.43
N ALA A 181 17.29 -14.00 -9.22
CA ALA A 181 17.95 -15.29 -9.01
C ALA A 181 17.03 -16.50 -9.28
N GLU A 182 15.75 -16.42 -8.92
CA GLU A 182 14.82 -17.57 -8.93
C GLU A 182 13.68 -17.45 -9.94
N GLY A 183 13.40 -16.25 -10.46
CA GLY A 183 12.26 -15.95 -11.32
C GLY A 183 12.37 -16.45 -12.76
N GLY A 184 13.56 -16.88 -13.18
CA GLY A 184 13.79 -17.48 -14.50
C GLY A 184 13.27 -16.60 -15.65
N PRO A 185 12.58 -17.17 -16.65
CA PRO A 185 12.11 -16.44 -17.83
C PRO A 185 10.99 -15.42 -17.53
N LEU A 186 10.34 -15.51 -16.37
CA LEU A 186 9.25 -14.62 -15.98
C LEU A 186 9.76 -13.25 -15.48
N TYR A 187 10.97 -13.21 -14.91
CA TYR A 187 11.49 -12.00 -14.29
C TYR A 187 11.58 -10.78 -15.23
N PRO A 188 12.10 -10.89 -16.47
CA PRO A 188 12.16 -9.75 -17.39
C PRO A 188 10.79 -9.15 -17.71
N LEU A 189 9.77 -9.99 -17.90
CA LEU A 189 8.39 -9.53 -18.15
C LEU A 189 7.80 -8.85 -16.91
N PHE A 190 7.95 -9.46 -15.74
CA PHE A 190 7.55 -8.85 -14.46
C PHE A 190 8.20 -7.48 -14.29
N GLN A 191 9.52 -7.38 -14.50
CA GLN A 191 10.27 -6.14 -14.33
C GLN A 191 9.83 -5.06 -15.32
N GLU A 192 9.60 -5.41 -16.59
CA GLU A 192 9.09 -4.50 -17.61
C GLU A 192 7.72 -3.91 -17.20
N ILE A 193 6.79 -4.76 -16.76
CA ILE A 193 5.46 -4.33 -16.31
C ILE A 193 5.57 -3.45 -15.06
N SER A 194 6.32 -3.91 -14.05
CA SER A 194 6.48 -3.21 -12.77
C SER A 194 7.10 -1.81 -12.96
N ARG A 195 8.16 -1.70 -13.77
CA ARG A 195 8.78 -0.40 -14.11
C ARG A 195 7.88 0.47 -15.00
N GLY A 196 7.09 -0.14 -15.88
CA GLY A 196 6.07 0.56 -16.65
C GLY A 196 5.00 1.19 -15.76
N LEU A 197 4.48 0.43 -14.79
CA LEU A 197 3.51 0.91 -13.80
C LEU A 197 4.13 1.95 -12.84
N HIS A 198 5.42 1.85 -12.56
CA HIS A 198 6.16 2.89 -11.86
C HIS A 198 6.17 4.19 -12.63
N ARG A 199 6.50 4.17 -13.92
CA ARG A 199 6.43 5.36 -14.77
C ARG A 199 5.04 5.97 -14.75
N PHE A 200 3.97 5.16 -14.73
CA PHE A 200 2.60 5.64 -14.59
C PHE A 200 2.36 6.45 -13.31
N ALA A 201 2.94 6.03 -12.18
CA ALA A 201 2.77 6.73 -10.90
C ALA A 201 3.44 8.13 -10.88
N PHE A 202 4.37 8.38 -11.81
CA PHE A 202 5.15 9.61 -11.91
C PHE A 202 5.00 10.34 -13.25
N LEU A 203 4.00 9.99 -14.05
CA LEU A 203 3.71 10.79 -15.24
C LEU A 203 3.46 12.23 -14.80
N ALA A 204 4.12 13.15 -15.50
CA ALA A 204 3.90 14.57 -15.28
C ALA A 204 2.41 14.82 -15.41
N VAL A 205 1.91 15.79 -14.66
CA VAL A 205 0.50 16.15 -14.73
C VAL A 205 0.24 16.39 -16.22
N GLU A 206 1.07 17.17 -16.92
CA GLU A 206 1.03 17.59 -18.34
C GLU A 206 1.07 16.50 -19.41
N THR A 207 1.28 15.22 -19.07
CA THR A 207 1.34 14.13 -20.06
C THR A 207 0.03 14.02 -20.86
N ASP A 208 0.16 13.80 -22.18
CA ASP A 208 -0.96 13.70 -23.11
C ASP A 208 -1.78 12.40 -22.91
N GLU A 209 -3.10 12.48 -23.02
CA GLU A 209 -4.00 11.34 -22.83
C GLU A 209 -3.74 10.20 -23.84
N SER A 210 -3.28 10.52 -25.06
CA SER A 210 -2.90 9.51 -26.04
C SER A 210 -1.61 8.77 -25.67
N GLU A 211 -0.66 9.46 -25.01
CA GLU A 211 0.55 8.84 -24.46
C GLU A 211 0.21 7.91 -23.30
N ILE A 212 -0.68 8.35 -22.40
CA ILE A 212 -1.22 7.52 -21.30
C ILE A 212 -1.91 6.28 -21.86
N ALA A 213 -2.77 6.43 -22.87
CA ALA A 213 -3.49 5.33 -23.49
C ALA A 213 -2.54 4.33 -24.17
N SER A 214 -1.55 4.84 -24.91
CA SER A 214 -0.54 4.02 -25.59
C SER A 214 0.28 3.19 -24.59
N LEU A 215 0.75 3.82 -23.51
CA LEU A 215 1.48 3.12 -22.46
C LEU A 215 0.59 2.06 -21.76
N LYS A 216 -0.70 2.34 -21.55
CA LYS A 216 -1.62 1.37 -20.91
C LYS A 216 -1.83 0.16 -21.80
N ALA A 217 -2.03 0.38 -23.10
CA ALA A 217 -2.18 -0.69 -24.07
C ALA A 217 -0.92 -1.57 -24.16
N HIS A 218 0.27 -0.94 -24.13
CA HIS A 218 1.54 -1.66 -24.07
C HIS A 218 1.64 -2.53 -22.83
N LEU A 219 1.41 -1.96 -21.63
CA LEU A 219 1.49 -2.72 -20.38
C LEU A 219 0.42 -3.80 -20.26
N ALA A 220 -0.79 -3.58 -20.78
CA ALA A 220 -1.83 -4.60 -20.84
C ALA A 220 -1.40 -5.79 -21.71
N THR A 221 -0.78 -5.53 -22.86
CA THR A 221 -0.21 -6.57 -23.72
C THR A 221 0.86 -7.36 -22.98
N LYS A 222 1.78 -6.67 -22.31
CA LYS A 222 2.85 -7.31 -21.52
C LYS A 222 2.31 -8.11 -20.33
N ALA A 223 1.30 -7.60 -19.63
CA ALA A 223 0.64 -8.31 -18.54
C ALA A 223 -0.09 -9.57 -19.01
N SER A 224 -0.70 -9.53 -20.20
CA SER A 224 -1.29 -10.73 -20.82
C SER A 224 -0.21 -11.78 -21.12
N LEU A 225 0.89 -11.38 -21.77
CA LEU A 225 2.00 -12.28 -22.06
C LEU A 225 2.59 -12.88 -20.77
N PHE A 226 2.76 -12.06 -19.74
CA PHE A 226 3.22 -12.54 -18.43
C PHE A 226 2.28 -13.58 -17.81
N GLN A 227 0.97 -13.38 -17.92
CA GLN A 227 -0.03 -14.34 -17.44
C GLN A 227 0.01 -15.67 -18.19
N ASP A 228 0.22 -15.63 -19.50
CA ASP A 228 0.37 -16.83 -20.34
C ASP A 228 1.64 -17.61 -19.98
N GLU A 229 2.76 -16.90 -19.88
CA GLU A 229 4.05 -17.48 -19.47
C GLU A 229 3.97 -18.05 -18.04
N LEU A 230 3.27 -17.38 -17.13
CA LEU A 230 3.08 -17.84 -15.75
C LEU A 230 2.36 -19.20 -15.71
N THR A 231 1.40 -19.42 -16.60
CA THR A 231 0.69 -20.70 -16.69
C THR A 231 1.62 -21.83 -17.13
N ASN A 232 2.58 -21.54 -18.02
CA ASN A 232 3.51 -22.51 -18.55
C ASN A 232 4.69 -22.80 -17.59
N HIS A 233 5.18 -21.78 -16.89
CA HIS A 233 6.42 -21.86 -16.11
C HIS A 233 6.22 -21.99 -14.61
N CYS A 234 5.01 -21.76 -14.10
CA CYS A 234 4.72 -21.76 -12.67
C CYS A 234 3.60 -22.74 -12.28
N PRO A 235 3.89 -24.05 -12.25
CA PRO A 235 2.95 -25.04 -11.74
C PRO A 235 2.89 -25.09 -10.20
N SER A 236 3.93 -24.60 -9.49
CA SER A 236 4.03 -24.73 -8.03
C SER A 236 3.28 -23.64 -7.27
N THR A 237 2.91 -23.91 -6.02
CA THR A 237 2.30 -22.92 -5.09
C THR A 237 3.34 -22.20 -4.22
N GLY A 238 4.64 -22.41 -4.47
CA GLY A 238 5.71 -21.77 -3.73
C GLY A 238 6.23 -20.50 -4.39
N PHE A 239 7.17 -19.83 -3.73
CA PHE A 239 7.95 -18.75 -4.32
C PHE A 239 8.81 -19.28 -5.50
N PRO A 240 8.99 -18.53 -6.61
CA PRO A 240 8.42 -17.20 -6.89
C PRO A 240 7.01 -17.23 -7.49
N CYS A 241 6.47 -18.41 -7.78
CA CYS A 241 5.23 -18.58 -8.51
C CYS A 241 3.99 -18.05 -7.78
N ALA A 242 3.89 -18.23 -6.46
CA ALA A 242 2.80 -17.67 -5.67
C ALA A 242 2.81 -16.13 -5.73
N TYR A 243 3.98 -15.53 -5.49
CA TYR A 243 4.18 -14.09 -5.65
C TYR A 243 3.79 -13.59 -7.05
N TYR A 244 4.26 -14.25 -8.12
CA TYR A 244 3.94 -13.82 -9.48
C TYR A 244 2.46 -13.90 -9.82
N ARG A 245 1.70 -14.85 -9.25
CA ARG A 245 0.24 -14.90 -9.44
C ARG A 245 -0.45 -13.70 -8.82
N GLU A 246 -0.07 -13.31 -7.60
CA GLU A 246 -0.64 -12.13 -6.97
C GLU A 246 -0.16 -10.83 -7.62
N ALA A 247 1.08 -10.77 -8.10
CA ALA A 247 1.57 -9.65 -8.90
C ALA A 247 0.80 -9.49 -10.22
N ALA A 248 0.56 -10.59 -10.96
CA ALA A 248 -0.22 -10.58 -12.19
C ALA A 248 -1.65 -10.04 -11.96
N ARG A 249 -2.28 -10.44 -10.85
CA ARG A 249 -3.59 -9.92 -10.43
C ARG A 249 -3.52 -8.43 -10.11
N SER A 250 -2.54 -7.99 -9.31
CA SER A 250 -2.35 -6.56 -9.02
C SER A 250 -2.13 -5.73 -10.29
N PHE A 251 -1.38 -6.27 -11.28
CA PHE A 251 -1.19 -5.62 -12.58
C PHE A 251 -2.51 -5.48 -13.33
N GLN A 252 -3.28 -6.57 -13.45
CA GLN A 252 -4.58 -6.57 -14.12
C GLN A 252 -5.55 -5.60 -13.45
N GLU A 253 -5.61 -5.59 -12.12
CA GLU A 253 -6.41 -4.62 -11.39
C GLU A 253 -6.00 -3.20 -11.77
N GLN A 254 -4.73 -2.83 -11.55
CA GLN A 254 -4.23 -1.48 -11.82
C GLN A 254 -4.47 -1.02 -13.28
N LEU A 255 -4.37 -1.94 -14.25
CA LEU A 255 -4.58 -1.66 -15.68
C LEU A 255 -6.06 -1.64 -16.10
N ALA A 256 -6.92 -2.46 -15.48
CA ALA A 256 -8.36 -2.50 -15.77
C ALA A 256 -9.09 -1.27 -15.21
N PHE A 257 -8.56 -0.68 -14.13
CA PHE A 257 -9.18 0.49 -13.52
C PHE A 257 -9.08 1.71 -14.46
N ARG A 258 -10.26 2.22 -14.85
CA ARG A 258 -10.37 3.55 -15.49
C ARG A 258 -9.91 4.58 -14.48
N GLN A 259 -8.69 5.07 -14.66
CA GLN A 259 -8.23 6.21 -13.90
C GLN A 259 -9.22 7.38 -14.15
N PRO A 260 -9.70 8.06 -13.11
CA PRO A 260 -10.42 9.30 -13.29
C PRO A 260 -9.57 10.21 -14.17
N SER A 261 -10.24 10.95 -15.04
CA SER A 261 -9.53 11.90 -15.89
C SER A 261 -8.68 12.82 -15.02
N ARG A 262 -7.57 13.26 -15.57
CA ARG A 262 -6.68 14.18 -14.87
C ARG A 262 -7.42 15.42 -14.38
N ASP A 263 -8.31 15.98 -15.19
CA ASP A 263 -9.17 17.11 -14.80
C ASP A 263 -10.04 16.79 -13.60
N TRP A 264 -10.58 15.58 -13.52
CA TRP A 264 -11.33 15.13 -12.36
C TRP A 264 -10.45 15.09 -11.11
N LEU A 265 -9.24 14.52 -11.20
CA LEU A 265 -8.30 14.42 -10.06
C LEU A 265 -7.87 15.81 -9.56
N VAL A 266 -7.56 16.73 -10.46
CA VAL A 266 -7.20 18.12 -10.12
C VAL A 266 -8.39 18.86 -9.49
N ASN A 267 -9.58 18.74 -10.07
CA ASN A 267 -10.79 19.38 -9.54
C ASN A 267 -11.15 18.81 -8.16
N TRP A 268 -11.09 17.49 -8.00
CA TRP A 268 -11.31 16.82 -6.73
C TRP A 268 -10.32 17.30 -5.67
N ALA A 269 -9.03 17.37 -5.97
CA ALA A 269 -8.01 17.81 -5.01
C ALA A 269 -8.15 19.30 -4.64
N ARG A 270 -8.59 20.16 -5.57
CA ARG A 270 -8.91 21.56 -5.26
C ARG A 270 -10.12 21.68 -4.34
N GLN A 271 -11.10 20.79 -4.48
CA GLN A 271 -12.32 20.79 -3.68
C GLN A 271 -12.15 20.09 -2.32
N ASN A 272 -11.11 19.27 -2.15
CA ASN A 272 -10.86 18.44 -0.96
C ASN A 272 -9.38 18.58 -0.51
N PRO A 273 -9.00 19.73 0.08
CA PRO A 273 -7.62 20.02 0.50
C PRO A 273 -7.13 19.21 1.71
#